data_AF-A0A961HEX4-F1
#
_entry.id   AF-A0A961HEX4-F1
#
_cell.length_a   1.000
_cell.length_b   1.000
_cell.length_c   1.000
_cell.angle_alpha   90.00
_cell.angle_beta   90.00
_cell.angle_gamma   90.00
#
_symmetry.space_group_name_H-M   'P 1'
#
loop_
_entity.id
_entity.type
_entity.pdbx_description
1 polymer ?
#
loop_
_entity_poly.entity_id
_entity_poly.type
_entity_poly.pdbx_seq_one_letter_code
_entity_poly.pdbx_strand_id
1 'polypeptide(L)'
;DGTAEHPDGGILFGNGFSWTAETCTGGLACTGGNGGIFGNGGNGYNGGNGGAAGWFGRGGDGGAGILGVNAGSGGRGGSGGLFTGAGGNGGAGAAATSPMGIGGNGGNGGNVGTLSIFGQGGTGGSGGAGGTGATGTSAILAGGSGTDGTTGGKGGAGGNGGNGSIIFGSGGNGGAGGAGGEGGDGGDGQS
;
A
#
# COMPACT_ATOMS: atom_id res chain seq x y z
N ASP A 1 -19.73 16.42 2.31
CA ASP A 1 -18.59 15.53 2.06
C ASP A 1 -17.49 16.29 1.35
N GLY A 2 -16.25 15.81 1.44
CA GLY A 2 -15.12 16.38 0.71
C GLY A 2 -15.21 16.14 -0.80
N THR A 3 -14.42 16.90 -1.56
CA THR A 3 -14.27 16.81 -3.02
C THR A 3 -12.81 16.63 -3.40
N ALA A 4 -12.51 16.41 -4.69
CA ALA A 4 -11.12 16.30 -5.14
C ALA A 4 -10.30 17.58 -4.84
N GLU A 5 -10.91 18.75 -4.96
CA GLU A 5 -10.27 20.06 -4.70
C GLU A 5 -10.17 20.36 -3.20
N HIS A 6 -11.12 19.88 -2.41
CA HIS A 6 -11.18 20.05 -0.96
C HIS A 6 -11.45 18.68 -0.31
N PRO A 7 -10.42 17.84 -0.13
CA PRO A 7 -10.61 16.45 0.24
C PRO A 7 -11.28 16.26 1.59
N ASP A 8 -11.07 17.17 2.53
CA ASP A 8 -11.63 17.04 3.86
C ASP A 8 -13.14 17.30 3.88
N GLY A 9 -13.86 16.50 4.68
CA GLY A 9 -15.26 16.71 4.98
C GLY A 9 -15.49 18.00 5.77
N GLY A 10 -16.75 18.39 5.90
CA GLY A 10 -17.13 19.52 6.76
C GLY A 10 -16.80 19.23 8.22
N ILE A 11 -16.56 20.28 9.02
CA ILE A 11 -16.11 20.16 10.42
C ILE A 11 -17.06 19.30 11.27
N LEU A 12 -18.38 19.52 11.16
CA LEU A 12 -19.37 18.80 11.97
C LEU A 12 -19.79 17.48 11.34
N PHE A 13 -20.12 17.53 10.05
CA PHE A 13 -20.61 16.39 9.29
C PHE A 13 -19.89 16.32 7.96
N GLY A 14 -19.61 15.09 7.55
CA GLY A 14 -19.20 14.77 6.19
C GLY A 14 -18.04 13.80 6.17
N ASN A 15 -18.05 12.94 5.16
CA ASN A 15 -16.95 12.04 4.89
C ASN A 15 -15.83 12.78 4.15
N GLY A 16 -14.60 12.34 4.37
CA GLY A 16 -13.48 12.71 3.54
C GLY A 16 -13.59 12.11 2.14
N PHE A 17 -12.99 12.78 1.17
CA PHE A 17 -13.01 12.38 -0.23
C PHE A 17 -12.17 11.13 -0.45
N SER A 18 -12.76 10.15 -1.13
CA SER A 18 -12.07 8.92 -1.54
C SER A 18 -11.59 9.05 -2.97
N TRP A 19 -10.29 8.93 -3.19
CA TRP A 19 -9.70 9.03 -4.50
C TRP A 19 -9.90 7.75 -5.31
N THR A 20 -10.01 7.93 -6.62
CA THR A 20 -10.18 6.87 -7.63
C THR A 20 -9.23 7.12 -8.80
N ALA A 21 -9.23 6.21 -9.77
CA ALA A 21 -8.46 6.37 -11.00
C ALA A 21 -8.85 7.64 -11.80
N GLU A 22 -10.13 7.99 -11.80
CA GLU A 22 -10.67 9.13 -12.55
C GLU A 22 -10.32 10.47 -11.91
N THR A 23 -10.21 10.48 -10.59
CA THR A 23 -10.05 11.70 -9.79
C THR A 23 -8.60 11.94 -9.43
N CYS A 24 -7.81 10.89 -9.23
CA CYS A 24 -6.36 10.96 -9.01
C CYS A 24 -5.60 10.74 -10.33
N THR A 25 -5.51 11.79 -11.13
CA THR A 25 -4.83 11.74 -12.43
C THR A 25 -3.32 12.02 -12.31
N GLY A 26 -2.53 11.56 -13.28
CA GLY A 26 -1.11 11.90 -13.39
C GLY A 26 -0.12 10.97 -12.67
N GLY A 27 -0.57 9.78 -12.24
CA GLY A 27 0.34 8.79 -11.63
C GLY A 27 0.97 9.31 -10.33
N LEU A 28 0.20 10.03 -9.52
CA LEU A 28 0.60 10.56 -8.23
C LEU A 28 -0.05 9.73 -7.11
N ALA A 29 0.51 9.79 -5.90
CA ALA A 29 -0.14 9.28 -4.70
C ALA A 29 -1.16 10.31 -4.20
N CYS A 30 -2.44 9.91 -4.11
CA CYS A 30 -3.49 10.79 -3.61
C CYS A 30 -3.95 10.36 -2.23
N THR A 31 -3.79 11.24 -1.26
CA THR A 31 -4.17 10.98 0.13
C THR A 31 -5.65 11.27 0.31
N GLY A 32 -6.40 10.30 0.82
CA GLY A 32 -7.82 10.46 1.13
C GLY A 32 -8.06 11.55 2.16
N GLY A 33 -9.16 12.26 2.01
CA GLY A 33 -9.50 13.36 2.91
C GLY A 33 -9.94 12.89 4.29
N ASN A 34 -9.87 13.78 5.27
CA ASN A 34 -10.32 13.50 6.63
C ASN A 34 -11.83 13.72 6.76
N GLY A 35 -12.49 12.93 7.60
CA GLY A 35 -13.90 13.13 7.95
C GLY A 35 -14.09 14.25 8.98
N GLY A 36 -15.32 14.77 9.03
CA GLY A 36 -15.76 15.64 10.12
C GLY A 36 -15.91 14.91 11.46
N ILE A 37 -16.40 15.62 12.49
CA ILE A 37 -16.72 15.04 13.81
C ILE A 37 -17.57 13.78 13.64
N PHE A 38 -18.61 13.86 12.82
CA PHE A 38 -19.37 12.71 12.33
C PHE A 38 -19.04 12.48 10.86
N GLY A 39 -18.11 11.57 10.60
CA GLY A 39 -17.64 11.31 9.26
C GLY A 39 -16.54 10.26 9.19
N ASN A 40 -16.55 9.50 8.12
CA ASN A 40 -15.47 8.58 7.80
C ASN A 40 -14.33 9.32 7.07
N GLY A 41 -13.11 8.83 7.23
CA GLY A 41 -12.02 9.22 6.35
C GLY A 41 -12.21 8.65 4.95
N GLY A 42 -11.69 9.35 3.95
CA GLY A 42 -11.70 8.92 2.56
C GLY A 42 -10.54 8.00 2.23
N ASN A 43 -10.71 7.14 1.23
CA ASN A 43 -9.66 6.23 0.78
C ASN A 43 -8.58 6.96 -0.02
N GLY A 44 -7.33 6.56 0.20
CA GLY A 44 -6.21 6.96 -0.63
C GLY A 44 -6.15 6.16 -1.95
N TYR A 45 -5.34 6.63 -2.88
CA TYR A 45 -5.12 5.99 -4.18
C TYR A 45 -3.64 6.04 -4.58
N ASN A 46 -3.16 5.06 -5.35
CA ASN A 46 -1.78 4.97 -5.87
C ASN A 46 -0.69 5.12 -4.79
N GLY A 47 -0.83 4.41 -3.68
CA GLY A 47 0.07 4.50 -2.54
C GLY A 47 -0.18 5.70 -1.62
N GLY A 48 -1.21 6.50 -1.90
CA GLY A 48 -1.67 7.56 -1.00
C GLY A 48 -2.34 6.99 0.25
N ASN A 49 -2.17 7.69 1.37
CA ASN A 49 -2.75 7.23 2.64
C ASN A 49 -4.27 7.43 2.66
N GLY A 50 -4.98 6.63 3.44
CA GLY A 50 -6.36 6.91 3.79
C GLY A 50 -6.45 8.05 4.81
N GLY A 51 -7.54 8.82 4.74
CA GLY A 51 -7.79 9.91 5.67
C GLY A 51 -8.32 9.43 7.02
N ALA A 52 -8.16 10.24 8.06
CA ALA A 52 -8.68 9.93 9.38
C ALA A 52 -10.18 10.23 9.48
N ALA A 53 -10.91 9.47 10.29
CA ALA A 53 -12.20 9.92 10.80
C ALA A 53 -12.03 10.97 11.90
N GLY A 54 -13.07 11.76 12.17
CA GLY A 54 -13.07 12.72 13.27
C GLY A 54 -13.30 12.04 14.63
N TRP A 55 -14.45 12.31 15.24
CA TRP A 55 -14.78 11.76 16.57
C TRP A 55 -15.48 10.41 16.46
N PHE A 56 -16.31 10.27 15.42
CA PHE A 56 -17.11 9.10 15.13
C PHE A 56 -16.91 8.76 13.66
N GLY A 57 -16.44 7.53 13.40
CA GLY A 57 -16.31 7.05 12.02
C GLY A 57 -15.14 6.09 11.83
N ARG A 58 -15.05 5.52 10.64
CA ARG A 58 -13.95 4.67 10.20
C ARG A 58 -12.91 5.48 9.44
N GLY A 59 -11.63 5.22 9.67
CA GLY A 59 -10.57 5.76 8.83
C GLY A 59 -10.62 5.17 7.42
N GLY A 60 -10.18 5.92 6.42
CA GLY A 60 -10.14 5.45 5.04
C GLY A 60 -9.03 4.42 4.82
N ASP A 61 -9.20 3.56 3.82
CA ASP A 61 -8.16 2.61 3.43
C ASP A 61 -7.02 3.33 2.68
N GLY A 62 -5.80 2.84 2.85
CA GLY A 62 -4.65 3.26 2.06
C GLY A 62 -4.72 2.71 0.63
N GLY A 63 -4.31 3.51 -0.34
CA GLY A 63 -4.29 3.11 -1.75
C GLY A 63 -3.21 2.07 -2.03
N ALA A 64 -3.48 1.12 -2.91
CA ALA A 64 -2.45 0.21 -3.42
C ALA A 64 -1.34 1.02 -4.12
N GLY A 65 -0.08 0.65 -3.86
CA GLY A 65 1.07 1.30 -4.45
C GLY A 65 1.17 1.03 -5.95
N ILE A 66 1.77 1.98 -6.67
CA ILE A 66 2.10 1.81 -8.09
C ILE A 66 3.59 2.10 -8.31
N LEU A 67 4.17 1.46 -9.33
CA LEU A 67 5.56 1.71 -9.68
C LEU A 67 5.80 3.17 -10.05
N GLY A 68 6.96 3.69 -9.66
CA GLY A 68 7.32 5.09 -9.87
C GLY A 68 6.81 6.06 -8.80
N VAL A 69 5.88 5.64 -7.94
CA VAL A 69 5.35 6.47 -6.84
C VAL A 69 5.72 5.85 -5.50
N ASN A 70 6.37 6.60 -4.61
CA ASN A 70 6.76 6.13 -3.28
C ASN A 70 7.46 4.75 -3.27
N ALA A 71 8.28 4.49 -4.30
CA ALA A 71 8.92 3.20 -4.55
C ALA A 71 7.95 2.00 -4.61
N GLY A 72 6.73 2.20 -5.10
CA GLY A 72 5.70 1.17 -5.14
C GLY A 72 5.03 0.90 -3.80
N SER A 73 5.30 1.67 -2.75
CA SER A 73 4.74 1.40 -1.43
C SER A 73 3.22 1.64 -1.40
N GLY A 74 2.49 0.73 -0.75
CA GLY A 74 1.09 0.93 -0.42
C GLY A 74 0.91 2.03 0.63
N GLY A 75 -0.22 2.73 0.55
CA GLY A 75 -0.57 3.80 1.49
C GLY A 75 -0.96 3.25 2.85
N ARG A 76 -0.74 4.03 3.92
CA ARG A 76 -1.23 3.68 5.25
C ARG A 76 -2.75 3.86 5.32
N GLY A 77 -3.42 3.00 6.06
CA GLY A 77 -4.81 3.21 6.45
C GLY A 77 -4.95 4.36 7.44
N GLY A 78 -6.08 5.06 7.36
CA GLY A 78 -6.41 6.19 8.22
C GLY A 78 -6.90 5.75 9.60
N SER A 79 -6.74 6.63 10.58
CA SER A 79 -7.22 6.38 11.94
C SER A 79 -8.75 6.41 12.01
N GLY A 80 -9.32 5.51 12.82
CA GLY A 80 -10.74 5.55 13.21
C GLY A 80 -11.05 6.70 14.16
N GLY A 81 -12.35 6.94 14.37
CA GLY A 81 -12.84 8.05 15.18
C GLY A 81 -12.41 7.96 16.64
N LEU A 82 -12.18 9.13 17.25
CA LEU A 82 -11.67 9.27 18.62
C LEU A 82 -12.44 8.45 19.67
N PHE A 83 -13.77 8.47 19.61
CA PHE A 83 -14.66 7.85 20.61
C PHE A 83 -15.27 6.52 20.14
N THR A 84 -15.40 6.34 18.83
CA THR A 84 -15.82 5.08 18.21
C THR A 84 -15.44 5.07 16.74
N GLY A 85 -15.02 3.92 16.27
CA GLY A 85 -14.49 3.78 14.92
C GLY A 85 -13.62 2.56 14.75
N ALA A 86 -13.34 2.25 13.49
CA ALA A 86 -12.30 1.29 13.12
C ALA A 86 -11.22 2.02 12.31
N GLY A 87 -9.99 1.54 12.38
CA GLY A 87 -8.96 2.01 11.47
C GLY A 87 -9.19 1.49 10.05
N GLY A 88 -8.71 2.21 9.06
CA GLY A 88 -8.68 1.75 7.66
C GLY A 88 -7.54 0.76 7.43
N ASN A 89 -7.66 -0.10 6.43
CA ASN A 89 -6.61 -1.04 6.04
C ASN A 89 -5.46 -0.32 5.33
N GLY A 90 -4.25 -0.86 5.42
CA GLY A 90 -3.13 -0.43 4.59
C GLY A 90 -3.24 -0.98 3.17
N GLY A 91 -2.76 -0.21 2.20
CA GLY A 91 -2.72 -0.61 0.79
C GLY A 91 -1.61 -1.64 0.52
N ALA A 92 -1.81 -2.49 -0.48
CA ALA A 92 -0.76 -3.40 -0.94
C ALA A 92 0.40 -2.65 -1.62
N GLY A 93 1.62 -3.17 -1.53
CA GLY A 93 2.75 -2.70 -2.32
C GLY A 93 2.71 -3.20 -3.77
N ALA A 94 3.29 -2.44 -4.69
CA ALA A 94 3.36 -2.75 -6.11
C ALA A 94 4.35 -3.90 -6.38
N ALA A 95 3.99 -4.82 -7.27
CA ALA A 95 4.95 -5.79 -7.79
C ALA A 95 5.97 -5.09 -8.71
N ALA A 96 7.24 -5.46 -8.60
CA ALA A 96 8.28 -4.98 -9.51
C ALA A 96 8.13 -5.62 -10.90
N THR A 97 8.32 -4.80 -11.93
CA THR A 97 8.22 -5.24 -13.34
C THR A 97 9.55 -5.27 -14.07
N SER A 98 10.60 -4.65 -13.51
CA SER A 98 11.94 -4.67 -14.09
C SER A 98 12.76 -5.84 -13.54
N PRO A 99 13.75 -6.35 -14.31
CA PRO A 99 14.70 -7.32 -13.80
C PRO A 99 15.39 -6.83 -12.53
N MET A 100 15.59 -7.74 -11.57
CA MET A 100 16.12 -7.44 -10.23
C MET A 100 15.31 -6.42 -9.41
N GLY A 101 14.14 -6.00 -9.89
CA GLY A 101 13.35 -4.94 -9.26
C GLY A 101 12.82 -5.37 -7.89
N ILE A 102 12.83 -4.44 -6.93
CA ILE A 102 12.35 -4.69 -5.57
C ILE A 102 10.85 -4.39 -5.52
N GLY A 103 10.05 -5.34 -5.01
CA GLY A 103 8.63 -5.13 -4.77
C GLY A 103 8.39 -4.05 -3.72
N GLY A 104 7.33 -3.26 -3.89
CA GLY A 104 6.97 -2.19 -2.96
C GLY A 104 6.50 -2.74 -1.62
N ASN A 105 6.70 -1.98 -0.55
CA ASN A 105 6.22 -2.39 0.78
C ASN A 105 4.70 -2.22 0.89
N GLY A 106 4.06 -3.10 1.66
CA GLY A 106 2.68 -2.91 2.08
C GLY A 106 2.55 -1.75 3.07
N GLY A 107 1.42 -1.05 3.02
CA GLY A 107 1.10 0.04 3.93
C GLY A 107 0.63 -0.48 5.29
N ASN A 108 0.88 0.28 6.35
CA ASN A 108 0.36 -0.08 7.67
C ASN A 108 -1.16 0.13 7.75
N GLY A 109 -1.85 -0.71 8.51
CA GLY A 109 -3.23 -0.46 8.91
C GLY A 109 -3.36 0.72 9.87
N GLY A 110 -4.51 1.37 9.84
CA GLY A 110 -4.87 2.49 10.70
C GLY A 110 -5.26 2.05 12.10
N ASN A 111 -5.00 2.91 13.09
CA ASN A 111 -5.38 2.64 14.47
C ASN A 111 -6.84 3.00 14.72
N VAL A 112 -7.43 2.42 15.76
CA VAL A 112 -8.66 2.95 16.38
C VAL A 112 -8.34 4.24 17.15
N GLY A 113 -9.36 5.07 17.41
CA GLY A 113 -9.23 6.23 18.29
C GLY A 113 -8.85 5.87 19.72
N THR A 114 -8.05 6.73 20.36
CA THR A 114 -7.42 6.46 21.67
C THR A 114 -8.40 6.44 22.84
N LEU A 115 -9.58 7.07 22.70
CA LEU A 115 -10.63 7.08 23.70
C LEU A 115 -11.76 6.08 23.39
N SER A 116 -11.60 5.31 22.32
CA SER A 116 -12.62 4.37 21.93
C SER A 116 -12.68 3.19 22.89
N ILE A 117 -13.91 2.81 23.27
CA ILE A 117 -14.18 1.62 24.07
C ILE A 117 -14.27 0.39 23.17
N PHE A 118 -14.73 0.57 21.93
CA PHE A 118 -14.92 -0.49 20.93
C PHE A 118 -14.24 -0.12 19.62
N GLY A 119 -13.67 -1.09 18.93
CA GLY A 119 -13.11 -0.84 17.60
C GLY A 119 -11.96 -1.75 17.27
N GLN A 120 -11.80 -2.00 15.97
CA GLN A 120 -10.76 -2.84 15.43
C GLN A 120 -9.76 -2.00 14.64
N GLY A 121 -8.47 -2.26 14.86
CA GLY A 121 -7.42 -1.70 14.03
C GLY A 121 -7.52 -2.24 12.60
N GLY A 122 -7.11 -1.44 11.63
CA GLY A 122 -7.05 -1.87 10.24
C GLY A 122 -5.96 -2.90 10.01
N THR A 123 -6.14 -3.78 9.03
CA THR A 123 -5.09 -4.74 8.62
C THR A 123 -3.96 -4.03 7.86
N GLY A 124 -2.73 -4.54 7.99
CA GLY A 124 -1.62 -4.11 7.16
C GLY A 124 -1.74 -4.66 5.74
N GLY A 125 -1.30 -3.89 4.76
CA GLY A 125 -1.25 -4.32 3.36
C GLY A 125 -0.12 -5.31 3.09
N SER A 126 -0.28 -6.16 2.09
CA SER A 126 0.77 -7.08 1.65
C SER A 126 1.91 -6.35 0.94
N GLY A 127 3.13 -6.86 1.04
CA GLY A 127 4.25 -6.44 0.19
C GLY A 127 4.07 -6.91 -1.25
N GLY A 128 4.63 -6.17 -2.21
CA GLY A 128 4.65 -6.52 -3.63
C GLY A 128 5.74 -7.53 -3.97
N ALA A 129 5.55 -8.31 -5.03
CA ALA A 129 6.55 -9.27 -5.49
C ALA A 129 7.79 -8.60 -6.08
N GLY A 130 8.96 -9.23 -5.96
CA GLY A 130 10.18 -8.85 -6.67
C GLY A 130 10.15 -9.25 -8.14
N GLY A 131 10.91 -8.55 -8.99
CA GLY A 131 10.96 -8.79 -10.42
C GLY A 131 11.84 -9.99 -10.77
N THR A 132 11.48 -10.75 -11.79
CA THR A 132 12.27 -11.88 -12.28
C THR A 132 13.61 -11.42 -12.88
N GLY A 133 14.67 -12.19 -12.71
CA GLY A 133 15.95 -11.92 -13.35
C GLY A 133 15.87 -12.00 -14.86
N ALA A 134 16.73 -11.26 -15.56
CA ALA A 134 16.86 -11.33 -17.00
C ALA A 134 17.69 -12.56 -17.39
N THR A 135 17.24 -13.29 -18.41
CA THR A 135 18.02 -14.37 -19.02
C THR A 135 19.31 -13.80 -19.64
N GLY A 136 20.40 -14.55 -19.50
CA GLY A 136 21.67 -14.24 -20.15
C GLY A 136 21.59 -14.38 -21.67
N THR A 137 22.46 -13.69 -22.40
CA THR A 137 22.51 -13.80 -23.86
C THR A 137 23.39 -14.97 -24.27
N SER A 138 22.87 -15.84 -25.14
CA SER A 138 23.69 -16.89 -25.73
C SER A 138 24.80 -16.30 -26.61
N ALA A 139 25.91 -17.00 -26.74
CA ALA A 139 26.97 -16.60 -27.65
C ALA A 139 26.48 -16.55 -29.10
N ILE A 140 27.19 -15.81 -29.94
CA ILE A 140 26.93 -15.69 -31.39
C ILE A 140 28.13 -16.10 -32.24
N LEU A 141 29.33 -16.18 -31.65
CA LEU A 141 30.53 -16.66 -32.31
C LEU A 141 30.86 -18.06 -31.81
N ALA A 142 31.27 -18.94 -32.72
CA ALA A 142 31.75 -20.28 -32.38
C ALA A 142 32.90 -20.21 -31.36
N GLY A 143 32.83 -21.06 -30.34
CA GLY A 143 33.73 -21.06 -29.19
C GLY A 143 33.44 -19.98 -28.14
N GLY A 144 32.43 -19.13 -28.34
CA GLY A 144 31.99 -18.15 -27.35
C GLY A 144 31.11 -18.77 -26.26
N SER A 145 31.26 -18.31 -25.02
CA SER A 145 30.34 -18.59 -23.92
C SER A 145 29.16 -17.61 -23.93
N GLY A 146 27.96 -18.08 -23.57
CA GLY A 146 26.87 -17.17 -23.24
C GLY A 146 27.17 -16.36 -21.97
N THR A 147 26.37 -15.32 -21.72
CA THR A 147 26.47 -14.53 -20.49
C THR A 147 25.62 -15.16 -19.39
N ASP A 148 25.94 -14.84 -18.14
CA ASP A 148 25.09 -15.22 -17.02
C ASP A 148 23.72 -14.50 -17.10
N GLY A 149 22.70 -15.15 -16.55
CA GLY A 149 21.45 -14.47 -16.22
C GLY A 149 21.60 -13.60 -14.96
N THR A 150 20.68 -12.66 -14.76
CA THR A 150 20.68 -11.82 -13.55
C THR A 150 19.93 -12.50 -12.42
N THR A 151 20.21 -12.11 -11.18
CA THR A 151 19.40 -12.53 -10.04
C THR A 151 17.97 -11.99 -10.12
N GLY A 152 17.05 -12.61 -9.40
CA GLY A 152 15.73 -12.07 -9.14
C GLY A 152 15.75 -10.96 -8.10
N GLY A 153 14.76 -10.08 -8.16
CA GLY A 153 14.57 -8.99 -7.23
C GLY A 153 13.95 -9.43 -5.90
N LYS A 154 14.10 -8.61 -4.85
CA LYS A 154 13.50 -8.92 -3.55
C LYS A 154 12.01 -8.58 -3.54
N GLY A 155 11.21 -9.37 -2.82
CA GLY A 155 9.85 -8.95 -2.47
C GLY A 155 9.85 -7.80 -1.47
N GLY A 156 8.75 -7.05 -1.44
CA GLY A 156 8.52 -5.98 -0.46
C GLY A 156 8.10 -6.52 0.91
N ALA A 157 8.33 -5.75 1.96
CA ALA A 157 7.83 -6.10 3.29
C ALA A 157 6.30 -5.94 3.35
N GLY A 158 5.63 -6.72 4.20
CA GLY A 158 4.25 -6.48 4.57
C GLY A 158 4.12 -5.30 5.53
N GLY A 159 2.95 -4.68 5.57
CA GLY A 159 2.64 -3.60 6.50
C GLY A 159 2.24 -4.12 7.88
N ASN A 160 2.45 -3.33 8.92
CA ASN A 160 1.94 -3.66 10.26
C ASN A 160 0.43 -3.49 10.32
N GLY A 161 -0.25 -4.27 11.14
CA GLY A 161 -1.64 -4.00 11.51
C GLY A 161 -1.75 -2.79 12.43
N GLY A 162 -2.94 -2.17 12.46
CA GLY A 162 -3.25 -1.06 13.35
C GLY A 162 -3.64 -1.52 14.75
N ASN A 163 -3.51 -0.63 15.73
CA ASN A 163 -3.91 -0.89 17.10
C ASN A 163 -5.44 -0.84 17.26
N GLY A 164 -5.97 -1.74 18.09
CA GLY A 164 -7.38 -1.77 18.50
C GLY A 164 -7.70 -0.76 19.62
N SER A 165 -8.98 -0.74 20.05
CA SER A 165 -9.38 0.01 21.25
C SER A 165 -8.83 -0.61 22.55
N ILE A 166 -8.76 0.20 23.61
CA ILE A 166 -8.12 -0.18 24.87
C ILE A 166 -8.96 -1.09 25.79
N ILE A 167 -10.27 -1.20 25.55
CA ILE A 167 -11.18 -2.01 26.38
C ILE A 167 -11.70 -3.23 25.61
N PHE A 168 -12.51 -3.02 24.58
CA PHE A 168 -13.18 -4.08 23.83
C PHE A 168 -12.84 -3.97 22.34
N GLY A 169 -11.56 -4.16 22.02
CA GLY A 169 -11.04 -4.09 20.66
C GLY A 169 -9.90 -5.06 20.39
N SER A 170 -9.71 -5.35 19.11
CA SER A 170 -8.57 -6.11 18.61
C SER A 170 -7.72 -5.22 17.70
N GLY A 171 -6.41 -5.43 17.74
CA GLY A 171 -5.53 -4.94 16.68
C GLY A 171 -5.88 -5.58 15.34
N GLY A 172 -5.45 -4.93 14.26
CA GLY A 172 -5.45 -5.52 12.94
C GLY A 172 -4.27 -6.47 12.77
N ASN A 173 -4.42 -7.42 11.86
CA ASN A 173 -3.34 -8.31 11.45
C ASN A 173 -2.30 -7.54 10.63
N GLY A 174 -1.03 -7.95 10.73
CA GLY A 174 -0.02 -7.53 9.76
C GLY A 174 -0.26 -8.12 8.38
N GLY A 175 0.26 -7.46 7.37
CA GLY A 175 0.28 -7.94 5.99
C GLY A 175 1.42 -8.92 5.75
N ALA A 176 1.23 -9.84 4.80
CA ALA A 176 2.27 -10.74 4.35
C ALA A 176 3.37 -9.98 3.58
N GLY A 177 4.62 -10.45 3.67
CA GLY A 177 5.67 -10.01 2.75
C GLY A 177 5.42 -10.48 1.31
N GLY A 178 6.00 -9.78 0.35
CA GLY A 178 6.00 -10.16 -1.05
C GLY A 178 7.01 -11.27 -1.34
N ALA A 179 6.70 -12.09 -2.35
CA ALA A 179 7.62 -13.10 -2.85
C ALA A 179 8.86 -12.46 -3.51
N GLY A 180 10.02 -13.11 -3.39
CA GLY A 180 11.17 -12.77 -4.23
C GLY A 180 10.93 -13.16 -5.69
N GLY A 181 11.63 -12.47 -6.60
CA GLY A 181 11.67 -12.82 -8.01
C GLY A 181 12.58 -14.02 -8.25
N GLU A 182 12.25 -14.79 -9.28
CA GLU A 182 13.07 -15.89 -9.77
C GLU A 182 14.36 -15.37 -10.42
N GLY A 183 15.45 -16.15 -10.40
CA GLY A 183 16.66 -15.83 -11.15
C GLY A 183 16.47 -16.03 -12.65
N GLY A 184 17.23 -15.31 -13.47
CA GLY A 184 17.27 -15.51 -14.91
C GLY A 184 18.20 -16.67 -15.27
N ASP A 185 17.84 -17.41 -16.31
CA ASP A 185 18.67 -18.49 -16.85
C ASP A 185 19.98 -17.94 -17.45
N GLY A 186 21.03 -18.76 -17.48
CA GLY A 186 22.25 -18.45 -18.23
C GLY A 186 22.05 -18.57 -19.75
N GLY A 187 22.84 -17.82 -20.52
CA GLY A 187 22.90 -17.95 -21.96
C GLY A 187 23.74 -19.16 -22.40
N ASP A 188 23.35 -19.79 -23.51
CA ASP A 188 24.07 -20.93 -24.06
C ASP A 188 25.41 -20.52 -24.70
N GLY A 189 26.40 -21.41 -24.66
CA GLY A 189 27.60 -21.30 -25.50
C GLY A 189 27.32 -21.69 -26.96
N GLN A 190 28.17 -21.24 -27.89
CA GLN A 190 28.10 -21.66 -29.29
C GLN A 190 29.26 -22.60 -29.63
N SER A 191 28.91 -23.74 -30.22
CA SER A 191 29.85 -24.74 -30.73
C SER A 191 30.40 -24.37 -32.10
#